data_AF-A0A3M1J231-F1
#
_entry.id   AF-A0A3M1J231-F1
#
_cell.length_a   1.000
_cell.length_b   1.000
_cell.length_c   1.000
_cell.angle_alpha   90.00
_cell.angle_beta   90.00
_cell.angle_gamma   90.00
#
_symmetry.space_group_name_H-M   'P 1'
#
loop_
_entity.id
_entity.type
_entity.pdbx_description
1 polymer ?
#
loop_
_entity_poly.entity_id
_entity_poly.type
_entity_poly.pdbx_seq_one_letter_code
_entity_poly.pdbx_strand_id
1 'polypeptide(L)'
;MTWDEVRQQYPNQWLLVEAIAAHTEAERRILDQLAVINTFPDSNTALQEYASLHHQSPERELYVLHTEREQPEITERRWLGVRSA
;
A
#
# COMPACT_ATOMS: atom_id res chain seq x y z
N MET A 1 -8.49 9.72 -1.84
CA MET A 1 -9.53 9.08 -1.01
C MET A 1 -8.92 8.73 0.35
N THR A 2 -9.73 8.72 1.40
CA THR A 2 -9.37 8.22 2.73
C THR A 2 -9.49 6.69 2.76
N TRP A 3 -8.87 6.03 3.75
CA TRP A 3 -9.01 4.58 3.90
C TRP A 3 -10.46 4.13 4.13
N ASP A 4 -11.27 4.91 4.85
CA ASP A 4 -12.67 4.57 5.10
C ASP A 4 -13.48 4.53 3.79
N GLU A 5 -13.34 5.54 2.94
CA GLU A 5 -13.98 5.58 1.62
C GLU A 5 -13.58 4.37 0.76
N VAL A 6 -12.31 3.98 0.81
CA VAL A 6 -11.78 2.82 0.08
C VAL A 6 -12.45 1.54 0.53
N ARG A 7 -12.60 1.33 1.85
CA ARG A 7 -13.26 0.12 2.38
C ARG A 7 -14.72 0.02 1.95
N GLN A 8 -15.42 1.15 1.88
CA GLN A 8 -16.80 1.20 1.40
C GLN A 8 -16.92 0.88 -0.09
N GLN A 9 -15.99 1.37 -0.90
CA GLN A 9 -15.99 1.17 -2.36
C GLN A 9 -15.48 -0.21 -2.79
N TYR A 10 -14.52 -0.77 -2.05
CA TYR A 10 -13.83 -2.02 -2.40
C TYR A 10 -13.86 -3.04 -1.25
N PRO A 11 -15.04 -3.52 -0.83
CA PRO A 11 -15.12 -4.46 0.30
C PRO A 11 -14.45 -5.81 -0.03
N ASN A 12 -13.76 -6.39 0.97
CA ASN A 12 -13.12 -7.72 0.94
C ASN A 12 -12.21 -7.97 -0.27
N GLN A 13 -11.31 -7.04 -0.56
CA GLN A 13 -10.39 -7.12 -1.69
C GLN A 13 -8.96 -6.75 -1.29
N TRP A 14 -8.00 -7.30 -2.03
CA TRP A 14 -6.62 -6.86 -2.02
C TRP A 14 -6.46 -5.65 -2.93
N LEU A 15 -5.80 -4.61 -2.44
CA LEU A 15 -5.58 -3.37 -3.15
C LEU A 15 -4.10 -3.09 -3.28
N LEU A 16 -3.68 -2.64 -4.46
CA LEU A 16 -2.44 -1.90 -4.62
C LEU A 16 -2.79 -0.41 -4.57
N VAL A 17 -2.22 0.30 -3.61
CA VAL A 17 -2.47 1.73 -3.40
C VAL A 17 -1.18 2.52 -3.45
N GLU A 18 -1.29 3.79 -3.82
CA GLU A 18 -0.24 4.79 -3.68
C GLU A 18 -0.62 5.77 -2.58
N ALA A 19 0.32 6.05 -1.67
CA ALA A 19 0.18 7.12 -0.70
C ALA A 19 0.40 8.47 -1.40
N ILE A 20 -0.65 9.30 -1.41
CA ILE A 20 -0.61 10.66 -1.95
C ILE A 20 -0.21 11.65 -0.87
N ALA A 21 -0.73 11.44 0.35
CA ALA A 21 -0.33 12.15 1.56
C ALA A 21 -0.32 11.17 2.72
N ALA A 22 0.76 11.18 3.49
CA ALA A 22 0.92 10.34 4.66
C ALA A 22 1.85 11.01 5.67
N HIS A 23 1.61 10.72 6.94
CA HIS A 23 2.46 11.15 8.04
C HIS A 23 2.80 9.95 8.94
N THR A 24 3.77 10.13 9.82
CA THR A 24 4.25 9.05 10.69
C THR A 24 3.99 9.44 12.14
N GLU A 25 3.23 8.61 12.86
CA GLU A 25 2.96 8.75 14.29
C GLU A 25 3.42 7.50 15.02
N ALA A 26 4.30 7.65 16.02
CA ALA A 26 4.77 6.53 16.86
C ALA A 26 5.17 5.28 16.04
N GLU A 27 5.99 5.47 15.01
CA GLU A 27 6.52 4.45 14.08
C GLU A 27 5.51 3.82 13.10
N ARG A 28 4.26 4.28 13.15
CA ARG A 28 3.21 3.87 12.20
C ARG A 28 3.06 4.91 11.11
N ARG A 29 3.02 4.42 9.87
CA ARG A 29 2.71 5.26 8.71
C ARG A 29 1.19 5.34 8.55
N ILE A 30 0.65 6.55 8.65
CA ILE A 30 -0.78 6.84 8.53
C ILE A 30 -1.02 7.43 7.15
N LEU A 31 -1.92 6.81 6.39
CA LEU A 31 -2.31 7.26 5.05
C LEU A 31 -3.45 8.28 5.15
N ASP A 32 -3.15 9.56 5.05
CA ASP A 32 -4.15 10.64 5.04
C ASP A 32 -4.95 10.63 3.74
N GLN A 33 -4.24 10.47 2.62
CA GLN A 33 -4.81 10.36 1.29
C GLN A 33 -4.07 9.31 0.48
N LEU A 34 -4.84 8.48 -0.20
CA LEU A 34 -4.33 7.46 -1.09
C LEU A 34 -5.10 7.43 -2.41
N ALA A 35 -4.48 6.79 -3.39
CA ALA A 35 -5.09 6.43 -4.67
C ALA A 35 -5.06 4.90 -4.82
N VAL A 36 -6.20 4.31 -5.21
CA VAL A 36 -6.24 2.89 -5.58
C VAL A 36 -5.73 2.75 -7.01
N ILE A 37 -4.63 2.02 -7.19
CA ILE A 37 -4.06 1.73 -8.51
C ILE A 37 -4.80 0.55 -9.13
N ASN A 38 -4.98 -0.53 -8.37
CA ASN A 38 -5.64 -1.73 -8.85
C ASN A 38 -6.21 -2.58 -7.70
N THR A 39 -7.10 -3.51 -8.05
CA THR A 39 -7.79 -4.44 -7.14
C THR A 39 -7.50 -5.88 -7.53
N PHE A 40 -7.37 -6.76 -6.54
CA PHE A 40 -7.00 -8.15 -6.74
C PHE A 40 -7.82 -9.10 -5.85
N PRO A 41 -8.07 -10.33 -6.32
CA PRO A 41 -8.73 -11.35 -5.52
C PRO A 41 -7.80 -11.98 -4.47
N ASP A 42 -6.48 -11.91 -4.65
CA ASP A 42 -5.49 -12.51 -3.75
C ASP A 42 -4.23 -11.65 -3.60
N SER A 43 -3.49 -11.90 -2.52
CA SER A 43 -2.27 -11.15 -2.17
C SER A 43 -1.11 -11.41 -3.11
N ASN A 44 -1.01 -12.60 -3.71
CA ASN A 44 0.15 -12.97 -4.52
C ASN A 44 0.17 -12.16 -5.81
N THR A 45 -0.97 -12.06 -6.50
CA THR A 45 -1.08 -11.22 -7.69
C THR A 45 -0.88 -9.74 -7.37
N ALA A 46 -1.42 -9.25 -6.24
CA ALA A 46 -1.20 -7.88 -5.80
C ALA A 46 0.29 -7.56 -5.53
N LEU A 47 1.02 -8.48 -4.89
CA LEU A 47 2.45 -8.33 -4.60
C LEU A 47 3.33 -8.42 -5.84
N GLN A 48 2.94 -9.22 -6.84
CA GLN A 48 3.65 -9.27 -8.13
C GLN A 48 3.55 -7.93 -8.87
N GLU A 49 2.36 -7.33 -8.94
CA GLU A 49 2.16 -6.01 -9.55
C GLU A 49 2.88 -4.91 -8.77
N TYR A 50 2.83 -4.96 -7.45
CA TYR A 50 3.63 -4.08 -6.59
C TYR A 50 5.11 -4.16 -6.93
N ALA A 51 5.68 -5.37 -7.03
CA ALA A 51 7.10 -5.54 -7.31
C ALA A 51 7.48 -5.00 -8.70
N SER A 52 6.63 -5.22 -9.70
CA SER A 52 6.81 -4.70 -11.06
C SER A 52 6.81 -3.16 -11.09
N LEU A 53 5.85 -2.53 -10.43
CA LEU A 53 5.74 -1.08 -10.38
C LEU A 53 6.84 -0.44 -9.53
N HIS A 54 7.19 -1.05 -8.41
CA HIS A 54 8.30 -0.59 -7.57
C HIS A 54 9.66 -0.73 -8.28
N HIS A 55 9.84 -1.72 -9.15
CA HIS A 55 11.04 -1.82 -9.98
C HIS A 55 11.13 -0.66 -11.00
N GLN A 56 10.00 -0.29 -11.60
CA GLN A 56 9.92 0.79 -12.60
C GLN A 56 10.01 2.19 -11.98
N SER A 57 9.44 2.35 -10.78
CA SER A 57 9.29 3.64 -10.09
C SER A 57 9.50 3.46 -8.57
N PRO A 58 10.74 3.22 -8.13
CA PRO A 58 11.07 2.95 -6.72
C PRO A 58 10.83 4.15 -5.79
N GLU A 59 10.65 5.34 -6.34
CA GLU A 59 10.31 6.56 -5.60
C GLU A 59 8.84 6.63 -5.17
N ARG A 60 7.96 5.84 -5.79
CA ARG A 60 6.53 5.83 -5.46
C ARG A 60 6.30 5.11 -4.15
N GLU A 61 5.54 5.75 -3.26
CA GLU A 61 5.18 5.18 -1.96
C GLU A 61 3.97 4.25 -2.13
N LEU A 62 4.24 3.00 -2.48
CA LEU A 62 3.23 1.98 -2.79
C LEU A 62 2.98 1.02 -1.62
N TYR A 63 1.74 0.55 -1.47
CA TYR A 63 1.36 -0.44 -0.46
C TYR A 63 0.38 -1.47 -1.02
N VAL A 64 0.49 -2.71 -0.54
CA VAL A 64 -0.51 -3.76 -0.74
C VAL A 64 -1.30 -3.94 0.55
N LEU A 65 -2.61 -3.69 0.51
CA LEU A 65 -3.49 -3.66 1.68
C LEU A 65 -4.75 -4.49 1.44
N HIS A 66 -5.34 -5.03 2.50
CA HIS A 66 -6.63 -5.72 2.44
C HIS A 66 -7.72 -4.90 3.13
N THR A 67 -8.87 -4.72 2.49
CA THR A 67 -9.94 -3.82 2.99
C THR A 67 -10.77 -4.35 4.15
N GLU A 68 -10.60 -5.63 4.51
CA GLU A 68 -11.20 -6.15 5.76
C GLU A 68 -10.63 -5.45 7.00
N ARG A 69 -9.37 -4.98 6.95
CA ARG A 69 -8.73 -4.33 8.09
C ARG A 69 -9.32 -2.94 8.33
N GLU A 70 -9.72 -2.67 9.57
CA GLU A 70 -10.25 -1.36 9.94
C GLU A 70 -9.23 -0.25 9.80
N GLN A 71 -7.98 -0.53 10.15
CA GLN A 71 -6.86 0.38 9.98
C GLN A 71 -5.73 -0.36 9.24
N PRO A 72 -5.11 0.27 8.23
CA PRO A 72 -3.97 -0.32 7.56
C PRO A 72 -2.76 -0.19 8.50
N GLU A 73 -2.38 -1.30 9.13
CA GLU A 73 -1.18 -1.35 9.98
C GLU A 73 0.08 -1.35 9.09
N ILE A 74 0.58 -0.16 8.79
CA ILE A 74 1.81 0.04 8.03
C ILE A 74 2.91 0.43 9.02
N THR A 75 3.82 -0.51 9.27
CA THR A 75 5.07 -0.21 9.97
C THR A 75 6.09 0.28 8.95
N GLU A 76 6.75 1.41 9.22
CA GLU A 76 7.93 1.82 8.44
C GLU A 76 9.06 0.81 8.68
N ARG A 77 9.08 -0.27 7.89
CA ARG A 77 10.29 -1.06 7.73
C ARG A 77 11.16 -0.35 6.72
N ARG A 78 12.14 0.41 7.22
CA ARG A 78 13.25 0.92 6.43
C ARG A 78 13.94 -0.28 5.77
N TRP A 79 13.59 -0.58 4.53
CA TRP A 79 14.30 -1.58 3.74
C TRP A 79 15.69 -1.01 3.46
N LEU A 80 16.65 -1.39 4.30
CA LEU A 80 18.08 -1.25 4.01
C LEU A 80 18.34 -2.15 2.81
N GLY A 81 18.16 -1.62 1.61
CA GLY A 81 18.30 -2.37 0.37
C GLY A 81 19.68 -3.02 0.28
N VAL A 82 19.73 -4.35 0.35
CA VAL A 82 20.89 -5.09 -0.13
C VAL A 82 20.73 -5.19 -1.64
N ARG A 83 21.29 -4.22 -2.36
CA ARG A 83 21.62 -4.39 -3.77
C ARG A 83 22.90 -5.24 -3.81
N SER A 84 22.77 -6.55 -3.92
CA SER A 84 23.89 -7.37 -4.39
C SER A 84 24.00 -7.15 -5.90
N ALA A 85 25.18 -6.70 -6.32
CA ALA A 85 25.57 -6.40 -7.69
C ALA A 85 25.60 -7.65 -8.59
#